data_AF-A0A7Z1SAS3-F1
#
_entry.id   AF-A0A7Z1SAS3-F1
#
_cell.length_a   1.000
_cell.length_b   1.000
_cell.length_c   1.000
_cell.angle_alpha   90.00
_cell.angle_beta   90.00
_cell.angle_gamma   90.00
#
_symmetry.space_group_name_H-M   'P 1'
#
loop_
_entity.id
_entity.type
_entity.pdbx_description
1 polymer ?
#
loop_
_entity_poly.entity_id
_entity_poly.type
_entity_poly.pdbx_seq_one_letter_code
_entity_poly.pdbx_strand_id
1 'polypeptide(L)' 'PDGTKDHVKVPVTVGEEADNDAYDPNVEEVKKDHGTPTTEEDVTGAVTVPDYPSEKEQPVITVDNPDQLPDGN' A
#
# COMPACT_ATOMS: atom_id res chain seq x y z
N PRO A 1 -9.92 51.43 -20.65
CA PRO A 1 -9.31 50.19 -20.14
C PRO A 1 -10.29 49.03 -20.33
N ASP A 2 -10.11 48.24 -21.39
CA ASP A 2 -10.99 47.11 -21.72
C ASP A 2 -10.57 45.89 -20.88
N GLY A 3 -11.51 45.40 -20.07
CA GLY A 3 -11.28 44.50 -18.93
C GLY A 3 -11.15 43.02 -19.30
N THR A 4 -10.62 42.71 -20.47
CA THR A 4 -10.51 41.32 -20.94
C THR A 4 -9.38 40.60 -20.20
N LYS A 5 -9.76 39.77 -19.23
CA LYS A 5 -8.88 38.76 -18.63
C LYS A 5 -9.01 37.48 -19.44
N ASP A 6 -8.00 37.19 -20.23
CA ASP A 6 -7.89 35.92 -20.94
C ASP A 6 -7.59 34.82 -19.92
N HIS A 7 -8.54 33.89 -19.74
CA HIS A 7 -8.39 32.76 -18.83
C HIS A 7 -7.81 31.59 -19.62
N VAL A 8 -6.48 31.44 -19.58
CA VAL A 8 -5.80 30.27 -20.14
C VAL A 8 -6.15 29.06 -19.26
N LYS A 9 -6.99 28.17 -19.78
CA LYS A 9 -7.31 26.90 -19.14
C LYS A 9 -6.14 25.96 -19.38
N VAL A 10 -5.21 25.89 -18.43
CA VAL A 10 -4.12 24.92 -18.47
C VAL A 10 -4.75 23.55 -18.21
N PRO A 11 -4.69 22.58 -19.15
CA PRO A 11 -5.05 21.21 -18.81
C PRO A 11 -4.01 20.72 -17.82
N VAL A 12 -4.42 20.52 -16.57
CA VAL A 12 -3.62 19.76 -15.62
C VAL A 12 -3.79 18.30 -16.03
N THR A 13 -2.82 17.78 -16.77
CA THR A 13 -2.70 16.34 -16.98
C THR A 13 -2.08 15.77 -15.72
N VAL A 14 -2.92 15.43 -14.73
CA VAL A 14 -2.52 14.39 -13.77
C VAL A 14 -2.53 13.12 -14.61
N GLY A 15 -1.36 12.68 -15.09
CA GLY A 15 -1.27 11.31 -15.60
C GLY A 15 -1.77 10.39 -14.48
N GLU A 16 -2.48 9.32 -14.83
CA GLU A 16 -2.87 8.33 -13.82
C GLU A 16 -1.61 7.96 -13.03
N GLU A 17 -1.59 8.36 -11.76
CA GLU A 17 -0.52 8.02 -10.85
C GLU A 17 -0.54 6.50 -10.70
N ALA A 18 0.62 5.86 -10.87
CA ALA A 18 0.69 4.43 -10.71
C ALA A 18 0.28 4.09 -9.27
N ASP A 19 -0.48 3.01 -9.05
CA ASP A 19 -1.00 2.70 -7.71
C ASP A 19 0.14 2.54 -6.68
N ASN A 20 1.36 2.15 -7.11
CA ASN A 20 2.55 2.08 -6.24
C ASN A 20 3.11 3.44 -5.79
N ASP A 21 2.82 4.51 -6.53
CA ASP A 21 3.21 5.88 -6.16
C ASP A 21 2.10 6.55 -5.33
N ALA A 22 0.84 6.19 -5.61
CA ALA A 22 -0.34 6.76 -4.97
C ALA A 22 -0.67 6.17 -3.59
N TYR A 23 -0.31 4.90 -3.34
CA TYR A 23 -0.66 4.19 -2.10
C TYR A 23 0.57 3.57 -1.45
N ASP A 24 0.84 4.00 -0.22
CA ASP A 24 1.93 3.48 0.60
C ASP A 24 1.38 2.40 1.56
N PRO A 25 1.91 1.16 1.56
CA PRO A 25 1.50 0.14 2.51
C PRO A 25 1.94 0.49 3.94
N ASN A 26 1.01 0.35 4.88
CA ASN A 26 1.31 0.36 6.30
C ASN A 26 1.59 -1.06 6.81
N VAL A 27 2.64 -1.21 7.61
CA VAL A 27 3.07 -2.49 8.17
C VAL A 27 2.99 -2.43 9.69
N GLU A 28 2.30 -3.39 10.28
CA GLU A 28 2.25 -3.59 11.72
C GLU A 28 3.29 -4.61 12.18
N GLU A 29 3.78 -4.46 13.41
CA GLU A 29 4.72 -5.43 13.98
C GLU A 29 3.99 -6.73 14.37
N VAL A 30 4.43 -7.86 13.83
CA VAL A 30 3.99 -9.18 14.26
C VAL A 30 4.74 -9.58 15.54
N LYS A 31 4.02 -9.68 16.66
CA LYS A 31 4.55 -10.19 17.93
C LYS A 31 3.89 -11.52 18.28
N LYS A 32 4.72 -12.52 18.59
CA LYS A 32 4.30 -13.86 19.01
C LYS A 32 4.99 -14.24 20.33
N ASP A 33 4.29 -15.04 21.13
CA ASP A 33 4.86 -15.63 22.34
C ASP A 33 5.95 -16.65 21.98
N HIS A 34 6.95 -16.80 22.85
CA HIS A 34 8.00 -17.81 22.70
C HIS A 34 7.40 -19.21 22.57
N GLY A 35 7.93 -20.03 21.65
CA GLY A 35 7.40 -21.35 21.29
C GLY A 35 6.33 -21.31 20.20
N THR A 36 5.92 -20.12 19.73
CA THR A 36 4.94 -19.95 18.66
C THR A 36 5.65 -19.52 17.37
N PRO A 37 5.59 -20.31 16.29
CA PRO A 37 6.16 -19.91 15.01
C PRO A 37 5.39 -18.72 14.42
N THR A 38 6.08 -17.91 13.62
CA THR A 38 5.45 -16.91 12.77
C THR A 38 5.02 -17.56 11.47
N THR A 39 3.83 -17.22 10.98
CA THR A 39 3.31 -17.73 9.71
C THR A 39 3.27 -16.65 8.64
N GLU A 40 3.17 -17.06 7.37
CA GLU A 40 2.97 -16.12 6.27
C GLU A 40 1.69 -15.31 6.44
N GLU A 41 0.64 -15.92 6.99
CA GLU A 41 -0.64 -15.23 7.27
C GLU A 41 -0.45 -14.12 8.31
N ASP A 42 0.39 -14.34 9.33
CA ASP A 42 0.70 -13.29 10.31
C ASP A 42 1.41 -12.10 9.67
N VAL A 43 2.36 -12.37 8.76
CA VAL A 43 3.13 -11.31 8.07
C VAL A 43 2.26 -10.58 7.06
N THR A 44 1.55 -11.32 6.20
CA THR A 44 0.67 -10.72 5.18
C THR A 44 -0.50 -9.97 5.80
N GLY A 45 -1.08 -10.49 6.89
CA GLY A 45 -2.17 -9.85 7.62
C GLY A 45 -1.75 -8.60 8.39
N ALA A 46 -0.46 -8.44 8.68
CA ALA A 46 0.09 -7.22 9.29
C ALA A 46 0.35 -6.10 8.26
N VAL A 47 0.27 -6.38 6.96
CA VAL A 47 0.39 -5.38 5.91
C VAL A 47 -0.99 -4.92 5.48
N THR A 48 -1.20 -3.61 5.45
CA THR A 48 -2.44 -2.99 5.00
C THR A 48 -2.11 -1.86 4.05
N VAL A 49 -2.99 -1.55 3.09
CA VAL A 49 -2.80 -0.40 2.20
C VAL A 49 -3.92 0.59 2.50
N PRO A 50 -3.71 1.55 3.41
CA PRO A 50 -4.73 2.54 3.73
C PRO A 50 -5.09 3.35 2.48
N ASP A 51 -6.34 3.81 2.43
CA ASP A 51 -6.90 4.59 1.32
C ASP A 51 -6.97 3.87 -0.05
N TYR A 52 -6.55 2.61 -0.14
CA TYR A 52 -6.69 1.83 -1.37
C TYR A 52 -8.18 1.58 -1.68
N PRO A 53 -8.65 1.88 -2.90
CA PRO A 53 -10.05 1.77 -3.26
C PRO A 53 -10.53 0.32 -3.23
N SER A 54 -11.56 0.05 -2.43
CA SER A 54 -12.16 -1.29 -2.28
C SER A 54 -12.90 -1.79 -3.52
N GLU A 55 -13.26 -0.88 -4.43
CA GLU A 55 -13.91 -1.19 -5.71
C GLU A 55 -12.91 -1.65 -6.79
N LYS A 56 -11.60 -1.43 -6.58
CA LYS A 56 -10.53 -1.92 -7.47
C LYS A 56 -10.06 -3.32 -7.04
N GLU A 57 -9.36 -3.98 -7.95
CA GLU A 57 -8.61 -5.20 -7.65
C GLU A 57 -7.60 -4.91 -6.53
N GLN A 58 -7.70 -5.65 -5.43
CA GLN A 58 -6.86 -5.46 -4.25
C GLN A 58 -5.42 -5.92 -4.56
N PRO A 59 -4.40 -5.25 -4.00
CA PRO A 59 -3.03 -5.69 -4.14
C PRO A 59 -2.85 -7.06 -3.50
N VAL A 60 -2.01 -7.89 -4.12
CA VAL A 60 -1.62 -9.19 -3.56
C VAL A 60 -0.41 -8.98 -2.66
N ILE A 61 -0.57 -9.30 -1.38
CA ILE A 61 0.51 -9.25 -0.40
C ILE A 61 1.14 -10.64 -0.33
N THR A 62 2.46 -10.72 -0.52
CA THR A 62 3.23 -11.97 -0.49
C THR A 62 4.39 -11.87 0.49
N VAL A 63 4.80 -13.02 1.05
CA VAL A 63 6.07 -13.13 1.78
C VAL A 63 7.13 -13.65 0.82
N ASP A 64 8.18 -12.87 0.59
CA ASP A 64 9.23 -13.22 -0.37
C ASP A 64 9.98 -14.51 -0.01
N ASN A 65 10.18 -14.76 1.29
CA ASN A 65 10.87 -15.94 1.77
C ASN A 65 10.23 -16.50 3.05
N PRO A 66 9.24 -17.40 2.92
CA PRO A 66 8.54 -17.97 4.07
C PRO A 66 9.44 -18.87 4.93
N ASP A 67 10.53 -19.42 4.37
CA ASP A 67 11.47 -20.26 5.10
C ASP A 67 12.36 -19.46 6.08
N GLN A 68 12.35 -18.12 5.99
CA GLN A 68 13.06 -17.24 6.93
C GLN A 68 12.21 -16.78 8.11
N LEU A 69 10.95 -17.21 8.18
CA LEU A 69 10.10 -16.88 9.31
C LEU A 69 10.59 -17.60 10.58
N PRO A 70 10.59 -16.91 11.74
CA PRO A 70 10.96 -17.53 13.01
C PRO A 70 10.08 -18.74 13.32
N ASP A 71 10.70 -19.86 13.69
CA ASP A 71 10.01 -21.09 14.09
C ASP A 71 9.54 -21.08 15.56
N GLY A 72 9.96 -20.06 16.31
CA GLY A 72 9.57 -19.84 17.70
C GLY A 72 10.42 -20.57 18.74
N ASN A 73 11.55 -21.17 18.37
CA ASN A 73 12.41 -21.95 19.28
C ASN A 73 13.78 -21.31 19.57
#